data_AF-A0A2J9PKI2-F1
#
_entry.id   AF-A0A2J9PKI2-F1
#
_cell.length_a   1.000
_cell.length_b   1.000
_cell.length_c   1.000
_cell.angle_alpha   90.00
_cell.angle_beta   90.00
_cell.angle_gamma   90.00
#
_symmetry.space_group_name_H-M   'P 1'
#
loop_
_entity.id
_entity.type
_entity.pdbx_description
1 polymer ?
#
loop_
_entity_poly.entity_id
_entity_poly.type
_entity_poly.pdbx_seq_one_letter_code
_entity_poly.pdbx_strand_id
1 'polypeptide(L)'
;MALTIKKDLAPTVAGTNGFGNKNQKRKVTVHLTGNRGKGANAKMHAKLQKTIYPASWHIQTDDKESIQSFEYSWQCYHAGDGAGDGNKHSIGIEGCINVDGDYVKMIHNLAETVAIVVRDNGLDPVKDVVRHYDWSGKHCPSQIMDGWYGITWAKFKQMVVDYYNAGNTTVKPVATTTAKAKTSANGIVKKYSEKGVFYPNETIIVRDAPTTKANRITKYYKGENVTYHTVHIGNGYVWLQYTRVKGGQGYIPIREYYGGSKYGPKWGIIK
;
A
#
# COMPACT_ATOMS: atom_id res chain seq x y z
N MET A 1 -14.67 2.19 -3.43
CA MET A 1 -15.03 0.75 -3.34
C MET A 1 -14.01 0.11 -2.44
N ALA A 2 -14.43 -0.74 -1.50
CA ALA A 2 -13.49 -1.53 -0.72
C ALA A 2 -12.67 -2.42 -1.67
N LEU A 3 -11.39 -2.61 -1.37
CA LEU A 3 -10.52 -3.50 -2.13
C LEU A 3 -11.13 -4.92 -2.11
N THR A 4 -11.13 -5.60 -3.26
CA THR A 4 -11.56 -7.00 -3.36
C THR A 4 -10.37 -7.87 -3.75
N ILE A 5 -10.18 -8.98 -3.03
CA ILE A 5 -9.15 -9.97 -3.34
C ILE A 5 -9.72 -10.92 -4.41
N LYS A 6 -9.17 -10.85 -5.62
CA LYS A 6 -9.59 -11.73 -6.73
C LYS A 6 -8.92 -13.08 -6.58
N LYS A 7 -9.67 -14.17 -6.75
CA LYS A 7 -9.08 -15.50 -6.82
C LYS A 7 -8.61 -15.80 -8.24
N ASP A 8 -7.35 -16.20 -8.37
CA ASP A 8 -6.76 -16.75 -9.59
C ASP A 8 -5.78 -17.86 -9.22
N LEU A 9 -6.34 -18.98 -8.77
CA LEU A 9 -5.59 -20.05 -8.11
C LEU A 9 -4.63 -20.76 -9.07
N ALA A 10 -3.44 -21.08 -8.54
CA ALA A 10 -2.43 -21.89 -9.19
C ALA A 10 -2.56 -23.38 -8.78
N PRO A 11 -2.05 -24.32 -9.59
CA PRO A 11 -1.97 -25.72 -9.21
C PRO A 11 -1.05 -25.90 -7.98
N THR A 12 -1.44 -26.82 -7.09
CA THR A 12 -0.68 -27.16 -5.88
C THR A 12 0.09 -28.46 -6.08
N VAL A 13 1.38 -28.45 -5.78
CA VAL A 13 2.28 -29.60 -5.90
C VAL A 13 3.16 -29.67 -4.66
N ALA A 14 2.83 -30.60 -3.77
CA ALA A 14 3.59 -30.82 -2.54
C ALA A 14 5.03 -31.20 -2.88
N GLY A 15 5.99 -30.62 -2.17
CA GLY A 15 7.42 -30.80 -2.47
C GLY A 15 7.98 -29.79 -3.49
N THR A 16 7.13 -29.15 -4.30
CA THR A 16 7.58 -28.17 -5.30
C THR A 16 7.21 -26.75 -4.93
N ASN A 17 5.92 -26.48 -4.68
CA ASN A 17 5.43 -25.13 -4.37
C ASN A 17 4.68 -25.09 -3.02
N GLY A 18 4.93 -26.06 -2.13
CA GLY A 18 4.45 -26.05 -0.77
C GLY A 18 4.57 -27.40 -0.06
N PHE A 19 4.29 -27.43 1.24
CA PHE A 19 4.34 -28.64 2.07
C PHE A 19 3.05 -29.46 2.09
N GLY A 20 1.92 -28.89 1.64
CA GLY A 20 0.60 -29.52 1.74
C GLY A 20 -0.48 -28.55 2.20
N ASN A 21 -1.65 -29.07 2.55
CA ASN A 21 -2.87 -28.30 2.85
C ASN A 21 -3.15 -28.12 4.36
N LYS A 22 -2.11 -28.17 5.21
CA LYS A 22 -2.25 -28.11 6.68
C LYS A 22 -1.87 -26.75 7.27
N ASN A 23 -1.93 -25.68 6.49
CA ASN A 23 -1.68 -24.34 7.00
C ASN A 23 -2.79 -23.95 7.99
N GLN A 24 -2.39 -23.71 9.22
CA GLN A 24 -3.29 -23.32 10.31
C GLN A 24 -3.57 -21.82 10.34
N LYS A 25 -2.92 -21.04 9.47
CA LYS A 25 -3.21 -19.62 9.24
C LYS A 25 -3.06 -18.81 10.53
N ARG A 26 -2.02 -19.10 11.31
CA ARG A 26 -1.78 -18.48 12.63
C ARG A 26 -1.23 -17.06 12.51
N LYS A 27 -0.58 -16.74 11.39
CA LYS A 27 0.02 -15.42 11.14
C LYS A 27 -0.14 -15.00 9.69
N VAL A 28 0.03 -13.72 9.42
CA VAL A 28 0.19 -13.15 8.07
C VAL A 28 1.64 -12.66 7.95
N THR A 29 2.34 -13.13 6.93
CA THR A 29 3.72 -12.72 6.64
C THR A 29 3.73 -11.75 5.48
N VAL A 30 4.21 -10.54 5.73
CA VAL A 30 4.27 -9.45 4.75
C VAL A 30 5.62 -9.47 4.03
N HIS A 31 5.55 -9.39 2.70
CA HIS A 31 6.68 -9.33 1.80
C HIS A 31 6.54 -8.16 0.83
N LEU A 32 7.67 -7.75 0.23
CA LEU A 32 7.68 -6.97 -1.00
C LEU A 32 8.50 -7.74 -2.03
N THR A 33 8.05 -7.70 -3.28
CA THR A 33 8.52 -8.64 -4.32
C THR A 33 10.02 -8.52 -4.64
N GLY A 34 10.65 -7.39 -4.28
CA GLY A 34 12.01 -7.07 -4.71
C GLY A 34 12.14 -6.83 -6.22
N ASN A 35 11.08 -7.05 -6.98
CA ASN A 35 11.06 -6.96 -8.43
C ASN A 35 10.55 -5.58 -8.88
N ARG A 36 11.50 -4.70 -9.20
CA ARG A 36 11.22 -3.34 -9.70
C ARG A 36 10.98 -3.30 -11.21
N GLY A 37 11.02 -4.43 -11.91
CA GLY A 37 10.84 -4.48 -13.37
C GLY A 37 9.51 -3.87 -13.81
N LYS A 38 9.50 -3.19 -14.96
CA LYS A 38 8.26 -2.68 -15.56
C LYS A 38 7.29 -3.84 -15.83
N GLY A 39 6.05 -3.70 -15.41
CA GLY A 39 5.02 -4.72 -15.55
C GLY A 39 5.08 -5.86 -14.53
N ALA A 40 6.00 -5.82 -13.55
CA ALA A 40 6.08 -6.79 -12.46
C ALA A 40 4.98 -6.59 -11.39
N ASN A 41 3.73 -6.54 -11.85
CA ASN A 41 2.52 -6.24 -11.08
C ASN A 41 1.85 -7.53 -10.55
N ALA A 42 0.67 -7.41 -9.92
CA ALA A 42 -0.02 -8.54 -9.30
C ALA A 42 -0.43 -9.61 -10.32
N LYS A 43 -0.88 -9.21 -11.52
CA LYS A 43 -1.22 -10.14 -12.60
C LYS A 43 -0.02 -10.92 -13.12
N MET A 44 1.15 -10.29 -13.23
CA MET A 44 2.37 -10.97 -13.66
C MET A 44 2.75 -12.05 -12.64
N HIS A 45 2.79 -11.71 -11.35
CA HIS A 45 3.12 -12.66 -10.29
C HIS A 45 2.07 -13.77 -10.15
N ALA A 46 0.78 -13.50 -10.40
CA ALA A 46 -0.26 -14.53 -10.47
C ALA A 46 0.01 -15.55 -11.58
N LYS A 47 0.41 -15.07 -12.77
CA LYS A 47 0.80 -15.93 -13.90
C LYS A 47 2.06 -16.74 -13.58
N LEU A 48 3.02 -16.16 -12.87
CA LEU A 48 4.21 -16.87 -12.41
C LEU A 48 3.85 -18.04 -11.48
N GLN A 49 2.96 -17.83 -10.51
CA GLN A 49 2.55 -18.91 -9.60
C GLN A 49 1.92 -20.10 -10.34
N LYS A 50 1.23 -19.85 -11.45
CA LYS A 50 0.66 -20.89 -12.32
C LYS A 50 1.69 -21.76 -13.04
N THR A 51 2.94 -21.35 -13.12
CA THR A 51 4.02 -22.16 -13.70
C THR A 51 4.65 -23.13 -12.69
N ILE A 52 4.02 -23.32 -11.51
CA ILE A 52 4.55 -24.16 -10.42
C ILE A 52 5.91 -23.63 -9.96
N TYR A 53 5.99 -22.30 -9.78
CA TYR A 53 7.21 -21.64 -9.33
C TYR A 53 7.60 -22.14 -7.92
N PRO A 54 8.90 -22.43 -7.65
CA PRO A 54 9.32 -23.03 -6.39
C PRO A 54 9.18 -22.11 -5.17
N ALA A 55 9.19 -20.79 -5.36
CA ALA A 55 8.75 -19.87 -4.31
C ALA A 55 7.25 -19.61 -4.50
N SER A 56 6.46 -19.80 -3.45
CA SER A 56 5.01 -19.62 -3.51
C SER A 56 4.53 -18.76 -2.36
N TRP A 57 3.45 -18.02 -2.58
CA TRP A 57 2.80 -17.15 -1.60
C TRP A 57 1.33 -17.00 -1.96
N HIS A 58 0.50 -16.68 -0.97
CA HIS A 58 -0.95 -16.78 -1.13
C HIS A 58 -1.53 -15.64 -1.96
N ILE A 59 -1.03 -14.41 -1.78
CA ILE A 59 -1.60 -13.21 -2.40
C ILE A 59 -0.48 -12.29 -2.87
N GLN A 60 -0.68 -11.65 -4.02
CA GLN A 60 0.10 -10.50 -4.49
C GLN A 60 -0.79 -9.28 -4.68
N THR A 61 -0.29 -8.11 -4.30
CA THR A 61 -1.02 -6.84 -4.32
C THR A 61 -0.20 -5.76 -5.01
N ASP A 62 -0.79 -5.09 -6.01
CA ASP A 62 -0.21 -3.92 -6.68
C ASP A 62 -1.03 -2.65 -6.42
N ASP A 63 -0.77 -1.58 -7.16
CA ASP A 63 -1.48 -0.30 -7.04
C ASP A 63 -2.94 -0.33 -7.56
N LYS A 64 -3.40 -1.44 -8.12
CA LYS A 64 -4.71 -1.59 -8.76
C LYS A 64 -5.54 -2.71 -8.17
N GLU A 65 -4.94 -3.84 -7.84
CA GLU A 65 -5.65 -5.06 -7.42
C GLU A 65 -4.83 -5.99 -6.54
N SER A 66 -5.53 -6.92 -5.89
CA SER A 66 -4.95 -8.03 -5.13
C SER A 66 -5.45 -9.34 -5.71
N ILE A 67 -4.54 -10.29 -5.91
CA ILE A 67 -4.83 -11.58 -6.55
C ILE A 67 -4.32 -12.71 -5.65
N GLN A 68 -5.22 -13.61 -5.27
CA GLN A 68 -4.94 -14.80 -4.49
C GLN A 68 -4.58 -15.97 -5.42
N SER A 69 -3.36 -16.50 -5.29
CA SER A 69 -2.83 -17.62 -6.07
C SER A 69 -2.93 -18.97 -5.35
N PHE A 70 -3.06 -19.01 -4.03
CA PHE A 70 -3.29 -20.27 -3.30
C PHE A 70 -4.35 -20.09 -2.22
N GLU A 71 -5.11 -21.15 -1.96
CA GLU A 71 -5.98 -21.21 -0.79
C GLU A 71 -5.14 -21.09 0.50
N TYR A 72 -5.68 -20.41 1.52
CA TYR A 72 -4.93 -20.16 2.76
C TYR A 72 -4.55 -21.42 3.54
N SER A 73 -5.16 -22.56 3.23
CA SER A 73 -4.78 -23.87 3.80
C SER A 73 -3.48 -24.42 3.21
N TRP A 74 -3.01 -23.91 2.07
CA TRP A 74 -1.76 -24.36 1.46
C TRP A 74 -0.53 -23.83 2.21
N GLN A 75 0.48 -24.66 2.40
CA GLN A 75 1.71 -24.33 3.12
C GLN A 75 2.79 -23.88 2.14
N CYS A 76 2.66 -22.64 1.67
CA CYS A 76 3.52 -22.03 0.67
C CYS A 76 5.00 -21.93 1.10
N TYR A 77 5.92 -21.91 0.13
CA TYR A 77 7.36 -21.69 0.34
C TYR A 77 7.71 -20.20 0.16
N HIS A 78 7.56 -19.39 1.22
CA HIS A 78 7.86 -17.94 1.18
C HIS A 78 8.75 -17.39 2.30
N ALA A 79 8.80 -18.01 3.48
CA ALA A 79 9.41 -17.45 4.68
C ALA A 79 10.90 -17.80 4.88
N GLY A 80 11.42 -18.75 4.10
CA GLY A 80 12.84 -19.13 4.14
C GLY A 80 13.28 -19.86 5.41
N ASP A 81 12.34 -20.38 6.21
CA ASP A 81 12.58 -21.07 7.49
C ASP A 81 12.42 -22.60 7.39
N GLY A 82 12.59 -23.16 6.19
CA GLY A 82 12.41 -24.59 5.94
C GLY A 82 10.99 -25.06 6.30
N ALA A 83 10.89 -26.11 7.09
CA ALA A 83 9.62 -26.63 7.60
C ALA A 83 9.17 -25.93 8.91
N GLY A 84 9.60 -24.69 9.13
CA GLY A 84 9.21 -23.86 10.27
C GLY A 84 7.83 -23.21 10.15
N ASP A 85 7.48 -22.43 11.17
CA ASP A 85 6.15 -21.81 11.33
C ASP A 85 5.82 -20.78 10.24
N GLY A 86 6.82 -20.09 9.69
CA GLY A 86 6.64 -19.11 8.63
C GLY A 86 6.04 -19.76 7.39
N ASN A 87 6.66 -20.80 6.85
CA ASN A 87 6.12 -21.51 5.69
C ASN A 87 4.88 -22.38 6.02
N LYS A 88 4.85 -23.05 7.18
CA LYS A 88 3.81 -24.04 7.47
C LYS A 88 2.55 -23.50 8.10
N HIS A 89 2.60 -22.33 8.75
CA HIS A 89 1.52 -21.84 9.59
C HIS A 89 1.20 -20.35 9.38
N SER A 90 1.73 -19.72 8.32
CA SER A 90 1.40 -18.33 7.99
C SER A 90 0.90 -18.13 6.56
N ILE A 91 0.16 -17.04 6.34
CA ILE A 91 -0.31 -16.59 5.04
C ILE A 91 0.67 -15.54 4.50
N GLY A 92 1.53 -15.92 3.54
CA GLY A 92 2.39 -14.97 2.81
C GLY A 92 1.62 -14.06 1.84
N ILE A 93 1.86 -12.74 1.94
CA ILE A 93 1.29 -11.70 1.07
C ILE A 93 2.43 -10.81 0.53
N GLU A 94 2.49 -10.65 -0.79
CA GLU A 94 3.49 -9.86 -1.51
C GLU A 94 2.95 -8.50 -1.96
N GLY A 95 3.70 -7.42 -1.74
CA GLY A 95 3.46 -6.12 -2.37
C GLY A 95 4.36 -5.88 -3.59
N CYS A 96 3.76 -5.57 -4.74
CA CYS A 96 4.49 -5.36 -6.00
C CYS A 96 5.14 -3.97 -6.06
N ILE A 97 6.47 -3.92 -6.24
CA ILE A 97 7.25 -2.67 -6.29
C ILE A 97 7.69 -2.26 -7.71
N ASN A 98 6.98 -2.71 -8.74
CA ASN A 98 7.27 -2.43 -10.14
C ASN A 98 7.30 -0.90 -10.43
N VAL A 99 8.26 -0.44 -11.21
CA VAL A 99 8.51 1.00 -11.43
C VAL A 99 7.37 1.76 -12.12
N ASP A 100 6.51 1.05 -12.84
CA ASP A 100 5.31 1.59 -13.50
C ASP A 100 4.04 1.52 -12.62
N GLY A 101 4.16 1.07 -11.38
CA GLY A 101 3.13 1.14 -10.34
C GLY A 101 3.29 2.33 -9.41
N ASP A 102 2.22 2.66 -8.67
CA ASP A 102 2.27 3.64 -7.58
C ASP A 102 2.58 2.93 -6.24
N TYR A 103 3.82 3.09 -5.75
CA TYR A 103 4.28 2.45 -4.52
C TYR A 103 3.40 2.76 -3.30
N VAL A 104 2.98 4.02 -3.10
CA VAL A 104 2.22 4.38 -1.90
C VAL A 104 0.80 3.84 -2.00
N LYS A 105 0.20 3.90 -3.19
CA LYS A 105 -1.10 3.25 -3.41
C LYS A 105 -1.02 1.73 -3.22
N MET A 106 0.06 1.09 -3.68
CA MET A 106 0.32 -0.31 -3.41
C MET A 106 0.42 -0.59 -1.91
N ILE A 107 1.11 0.24 -1.13
CA ILE A 107 1.18 0.07 0.34
C ILE A 107 -0.21 0.14 0.99
N HIS A 108 -1.07 1.07 0.57
CA HIS A 108 -2.45 1.14 1.05
C HIS A 108 -3.25 -0.12 0.70
N ASN A 109 -3.17 -0.56 -0.56
CA ASN A 109 -3.84 -1.80 -0.98
C ASN A 109 -3.28 -3.01 -0.22
N LEU A 110 -1.96 -3.08 0.01
CA LEU A 110 -1.32 -4.14 0.76
C LEU A 110 -1.80 -4.16 2.21
N ALA A 111 -1.83 -3.00 2.87
CA ALA A 111 -2.33 -2.88 4.24
C ALA A 111 -3.81 -3.27 4.36
N GLU A 112 -4.66 -2.84 3.40
CA GLU A 112 -6.07 -3.23 3.34
C GLU A 112 -6.23 -4.73 3.08
N THR A 113 -5.41 -5.32 2.19
CA THR A 113 -5.37 -6.77 1.93
C THR A 113 -5.01 -7.55 3.19
N VAL A 114 -3.94 -7.15 3.87
CA VAL A 114 -3.51 -7.77 5.14
C VAL A 114 -4.64 -7.67 6.17
N ALA A 115 -5.28 -6.51 6.31
CA ALA A 115 -6.39 -6.31 7.23
C ALA A 115 -7.60 -7.22 6.93
N ILE A 116 -7.95 -7.40 5.65
CA ILE A 116 -9.00 -8.34 5.23
C ILE A 116 -8.62 -9.77 5.62
N VAL A 117 -7.40 -10.21 5.29
CA VAL A 117 -6.93 -11.57 5.59
C VAL A 117 -6.87 -11.83 7.10
N VAL A 118 -6.39 -10.87 7.89
CA VAL A 118 -6.37 -10.96 9.35
C VAL A 118 -7.78 -11.12 9.88
N ARG A 119 -8.75 -10.33 9.40
CA ARG A 119 -10.15 -10.39 9.83
C ARG A 119 -10.81 -11.73 9.47
N ASP A 120 -10.69 -12.13 8.21
CA ASP A 120 -11.33 -13.35 7.68
C ASP A 120 -10.81 -14.62 8.34
N ASN A 121 -9.63 -14.57 8.98
CA ASN A 121 -9.03 -15.68 9.70
C ASN A 121 -9.05 -15.51 11.22
N GLY A 122 -9.71 -14.49 11.76
CA GLY A 122 -9.83 -14.28 13.21
C GLY A 122 -8.50 -13.98 13.92
N LEU A 123 -7.56 -13.34 13.23
CA LEU A 123 -6.23 -13.01 13.74
C LEU A 123 -6.18 -11.63 14.40
N ASP A 124 -5.15 -11.40 15.23
CA ASP A 124 -4.88 -10.11 15.88
C ASP A 124 -4.04 -9.22 14.94
N PRO A 125 -4.52 -8.04 14.51
CA PRO A 125 -3.82 -7.16 13.56
C PRO A 125 -2.51 -6.57 14.11
N VAL A 126 -2.29 -6.61 15.43
CA VAL A 126 -1.08 -6.10 16.08
C VAL A 126 -0.03 -7.20 16.25
N LYS A 127 -0.46 -8.41 16.62
CA LYS A 127 0.42 -9.53 17.03
C LYS A 127 0.71 -10.55 15.93
N ASP A 128 -0.24 -10.75 15.01
CA ASP A 128 -0.18 -11.83 14.04
C ASP A 128 0.24 -11.38 12.64
N VAL A 129 0.55 -10.09 12.49
CA VAL A 129 1.13 -9.51 11.28
C VAL A 129 2.63 -9.34 11.47
N VAL A 130 3.42 -10.12 10.73
CA VAL A 130 4.88 -10.18 10.85
C VAL A 130 5.56 -9.95 9.50
N ARG A 131 6.86 -9.65 9.55
CA ARG A 131 7.72 -9.52 8.37
C ARG A 131 8.29 -10.88 8.01
N HIS A 132 8.71 -11.06 6.76
CA HIS A 132 9.62 -12.16 6.41
C HIS A 132 10.86 -12.16 7.32
N TYR A 133 11.42 -10.97 7.60
CA TYR A 133 12.58 -10.81 8.50
C TYR A 133 12.42 -11.53 9.83
N ASP A 134 11.21 -11.57 10.40
CA ASP A 134 10.95 -12.17 11.71
C ASP A 134 11.08 -13.71 11.70
N TRP A 135 11.13 -14.34 10.51
CA TRP A 135 11.30 -15.79 10.34
C TRP A 135 12.73 -16.22 10.03
N SER A 136 13.39 -15.55 9.09
CA SER A 136 14.68 -16.00 8.53
C SER A 136 15.80 -14.95 8.61
N GLY A 137 15.51 -13.74 9.10
CA GLY A 137 16.45 -12.62 9.09
C GLY A 137 16.66 -11.98 7.71
N LYS A 138 16.01 -12.48 6.64
CA LYS A 138 16.04 -11.83 5.33
C LYS A 138 15.51 -10.40 5.45
N HIS A 139 16.22 -9.42 4.92
CA HIS A 139 15.79 -8.02 4.89
C HIS A 139 14.59 -7.82 3.96
N CYS A 140 13.40 -8.20 4.42
CA CYS A 140 12.13 -8.17 3.71
C CYS A 140 10.98 -7.97 4.71
N PRO A 141 10.03 -7.04 4.48
CA PRO A 141 9.85 -6.18 3.30
C PRO A 141 10.80 -4.96 3.29
N SER A 142 11.83 -4.97 2.41
CA SER A 142 12.96 -4.04 2.50
C SER A 142 12.56 -2.57 2.42
N GLN A 143 11.75 -2.17 1.45
CA GLN A 143 11.38 -0.75 1.29
C GLN A 143 10.58 -0.20 2.48
N ILE A 144 9.76 -1.03 3.14
CA ILE A 144 9.04 -0.67 4.37
C ILE A 144 10.01 -0.60 5.56
N MET A 145 10.97 -1.53 5.64
CA MET A 145 11.99 -1.52 6.69
C MET A 145 12.93 -0.31 6.56
N ASP A 146 13.25 0.07 5.33
CA ASP A 146 14.06 1.25 4.96
C ASP A 146 13.30 2.58 5.06
N GLY A 147 12.00 2.55 5.36
CA GLY A 147 11.21 3.77 5.54
C GLY A 147 10.95 4.55 4.25
N TRP A 148 10.88 3.89 3.09
CA TRP A 148 10.62 4.57 1.82
C TRP A 148 9.33 5.41 1.89
N TYR A 149 9.42 6.66 1.43
CA TYR A 149 8.32 7.63 1.48
C TYR A 149 7.77 7.86 2.90
N GLY A 150 8.60 7.70 3.93
CA GLY A 150 8.20 7.85 5.34
C GLY A 150 7.36 6.68 5.87
N ILE A 151 7.29 5.57 5.13
CA ILE A 151 6.52 4.38 5.49
C ILE A 151 7.46 3.38 6.15
N THR A 152 7.57 3.46 7.47
CA THR A 152 8.29 2.48 8.29
C THR A 152 7.42 1.25 8.57
N TRP A 153 8.01 0.16 9.06
CA TRP A 153 7.24 -1.01 9.53
C TRP A 153 6.18 -0.65 10.57
N ALA A 154 6.52 0.23 11.52
CA ALA A 154 5.57 0.69 12.53
C ALA A 154 4.37 1.42 11.90
N LYS A 155 4.63 2.29 10.91
CA LYS A 155 3.56 2.99 10.19
C LYS A 155 2.71 2.03 9.37
N PHE A 156 3.33 1.06 8.69
CA PHE A 156 2.61 0.02 7.95
C PHE A 156 1.70 -0.81 8.87
N LYS A 157 2.20 -1.26 10.04
CA LYS A 157 1.36 -1.97 11.02
C LYS A 157 0.19 -1.13 11.50
N GLN A 158 0.40 0.16 11.74
CA GLN A 158 -0.70 1.06 12.10
C GLN A 158 -1.75 1.15 10.99
N MET A 159 -1.33 1.26 9.73
CA MET A 159 -2.27 1.25 8.59
C MET A 159 -3.11 -0.03 8.56
N VAL A 160 -2.50 -1.19 8.81
CA VAL A 160 -3.23 -2.48 8.88
C VAL A 160 -4.30 -2.44 9.99
N VAL A 161 -3.95 -1.95 11.19
CA VAL A 161 -4.91 -1.80 12.30
C VAL A 161 -6.05 -0.86 11.92
N ASP A 162 -5.74 0.25 11.25
CA ASP A 162 -6.75 1.23 10.84
C ASP A 162 -7.72 0.64 9.81
N TYR A 163 -7.22 -0.09 8.80
CA TYR A 163 -8.06 -0.81 7.83
C TYR A 163 -8.84 -1.95 8.47
N TYR A 164 -8.24 -2.66 9.44
CA TYR A 164 -8.89 -3.73 10.17
C TYR A 164 -10.12 -3.19 10.92
N ASN A 165 -9.96 -2.11 11.68
CA ASN A 165 -11.01 -1.45 12.43
C ASN A 165 -12.06 -0.79 11.52
N ALA A 166 -11.64 -0.18 10.42
CA ALA A 166 -12.56 0.45 9.46
C ALA A 166 -13.51 -0.55 8.78
N GLY A 167 -13.13 -1.82 8.65
CA GLY A 167 -14.05 -2.86 8.17
C GLY A 167 -14.86 -3.57 9.27
N ASN A 168 -14.61 -3.28 10.55
CA ASN A 168 -15.44 -3.74 11.68
C ASN A 168 -16.66 -2.83 11.93
N THR A 169 -16.73 -1.65 11.31
CA THR A 169 -17.99 -0.90 11.25
C THR A 169 -18.92 -1.55 10.24
N THR A 170 -19.84 -2.39 10.73
CA THR A 170 -21.07 -2.74 10.00
C THR A 170 -21.87 -1.46 9.77
N VAL A 171 -21.58 -0.74 8.69
CA VAL A 171 -22.46 0.30 8.19
C VAL A 171 -23.55 -0.41 7.38
N LYS A 172 -24.72 -0.56 8.01
CA LYS A 172 -25.99 -0.83 7.32
C LYS A 172 -26.09 0.16 6.14
N PRO A 173 -26.49 -0.27 4.93
CA PRO A 173 -26.49 0.61 3.77
C PRO A 173 -27.53 1.71 3.97
N VAL A 174 -27.07 2.92 4.31
CA VAL A 174 -27.89 4.12 4.20
C VAL A 174 -27.67 4.67 2.80
N ALA A 175 -28.71 4.57 1.98
CA ALA A 175 -28.78 5.22 0.69
C ALA A 175 -28.43 6.70 0.86
N THR A 176 -27.31 7.11 0.26
CA THR A 176 -27.01 8.54 0.09
C THR A 176 -26.95 8.80 -1.40
N THR A 177 -28.07 9.30 -1.93
CA THR A 177 -28.12 10.00 -3.20
C THR A 177 -27.09 11.13 -3.17
N THR A 178 -26.00 10.98 -3.92
CA THR A 178 -25.13 12.11 -4.25
C THR A 178 -24.78 12.06 -5.73
N ALA A 179 -25.13 13.16 -6.39
CA ALA A 179 -24.96 13.38 -7.81
C ALA A 179 -23.52 13.12 -8.28
N LYS A 180 -23.40 12.57 -9.50
CA LYS A 180 -22.13 12.38 -10.21
C LYS A 180 -21.35 13.70 -10.30
N ALA A 181 -20.30 13.85 -9.49
CA ALA A 181 -19.30 14.88 -9.70
C ALA A 181 -18.36 14.45 -10.83
N LYS A 182 -18.21 15.31 -11.85
CA LYS A 182 -17.29 15.14 -12.98
C LYS A 182 -15.85 15.01 -12.47
N THR A 183 -15.26 13.82 -12.61
CA THR A 183 -13.86 13.56 -12.29
C THR A 183 -12.94 14.28 -13.28
N SER A 184 -12.08 15.16 -12.76
CA SER A 184 -10.95 15.74 -13.50
C SER A 184 -9.90 14.66 -13.80
N ALA A 185 -9.17 14.80 -14.92
CA ALA A 185 -8.23 13.80 -15.46
C ALA A 185 -7.12 13.33 -14.47
N ASN A 186 -6.92 14.05 -13.37
CA ASN A 186 -5.89 13.76 -12.36
C ASN A 186 -6.44 13.14 -11.06
N GLY A 187 -7.74 12.84 -10.97
CA GLY A 187 -8.35 12.26 -9.77
C GLY A 187 -8.52 13.23 -8.59
N ILE A 188 -8.45 14.54 -8.85
CA ILE A 188 -8.76 15.59 -7.88
C ILE A 188 -10.27 15.69 -7.71
N VAL A 189 -10.72 15.61 -6.46
CA VAL A 189 -12.15 15.64 -6.07
C VAL A 189 -12.58 16.96 -5.45
N LYS A 190 -11.64 17.75 -4.91
CA LYS A 190 -11.90 19.09 -4.38
C LYS A 190 -10.71 20.00 -4.61
N LYS A 191 -10.96 21.25 -4.98
CA LYS A 191 -9.96 22.30 -5.17
C LYS A 191 -10.50 23.60 -4.60
N TYR A 192 -9.69 24.33 -3.83
CA TYR A 192 -10.06 25.64 -3.29
C TYR A 192 -8.84 26.54 -3.10
N SER A 193 -9.07 27.85 -3.11
CA SER A 193 -8.06 28.86 -2.84
C SER A 193 -7.79 28.93 -1.35
N GLU A 194 -6.53 28.85 -0.96
CA GLU A 194 -6.06 29.00 0.42
C GLU A 194 -4.60 29.44 0.35
N LYS A 195 -4.25 30.52 1.06
CA LYS A 195 -2.88 31.01 1.16
C LYS A 195 -2.34 30.69 2.54
N GLY A 196 -1.08 30.26 2.59
CA GLY A 196 -0.36 29.99 3.83
C GLY A 196 1.10 29.67 3.56
N VAL A 197 1.85 29.45 4.65
CA VAL A 197 3.24 29.01 4.59
C VAL A 197 3.35 27.62 5.20
N PHE A 198 3.80 26.66 4.40
CA PHE A 198 4.00 25.29 4.84
C PHE A 198 5.46 25.04 5.19
N TYR A 199 5.70 24.44 6.35
CA TYR A 199 7.01 24.05 6.88
C TYR A 199 7.10 22.52 6.95
N PRO A 200 7.77 21.85 6.00
CA PRO A 200 7.89 20.39 6.01
C PRO A 200 8.64 19.89 7.24
N ASN A 201 8.17 18.80 7.84
CA ASN A 201 8.91 18.09 8.90
C ASN A 201 9.76 16.93 8.35
N GLU A 202 9.72 16.70 7.05
CA GLU A 202 10.47 15.70 6.28
C GLU A 202 10.78 16.23 4.86
N THR A 203 11.50 15.44 4.05
CA THR A 203 11.80 15.83 2.67
C THR A 203 10.59 15.58 1.75
N ILE A 204 10.08 16.64 1.12
CA ILE A 204 8.91 16.61 0.25
C ILE A 204 9.31 16.82 -1.21
N ILE A 205 8.88 15.91 -2.10
CA ILE A 205 9.14 16.02 -3.54
C ILE A 205 8.11 16.96 -4.18
N VAL A 206 8.61 17.94 -4.93
CA VAL A 206 7.80 18.85 -5.76
C VAL A 206 7.48 18.18 -7.10
N ARG A 207 6.22 18.27 -7.52
CA ARG A 207 5.68 17.76 -8.78
C ARG A 207 5.16 18.88 -9.67
N ASP A 208 5.14 18.68 -10.99
CA ASP A 208 4.59 19.64 -11.97
C ASP A 208 3.07 19.54 -12.18
N ALA A 209 2.43 18.52 -11.60
CA ALA A 209 0.99 18.40 -11.44
C ALA A 209 0.67 17.76 -10.07
N PRO A 210 -0.55 17.94 -9.52
CA PRO A 210 -0.93 17.39 -8.21
C PRO A 210 -1.25 15.90 -8.32
N THR A 211 -0.27 15.09 -8.70
CA THR A 211 -0.34 13.63 -8.82
C THR A 211 1.04 13.01 -8.65
N THR A 212 1.11 11.83 -8.04
CA THR A 212 2.34 11.04 -7.87
C THR A 212 2.92 10.52 -9.17
N LYS A 213 2.18 10.63 -10.28
CA LYS A 213 2.63 10.27 -11.63
C LYS A 213 3.31 11.42 -12.38
N ALA A 214 3.20 12.65 -11.88
CA ALA A 214 3.78 13.82 -12.54
C ALA A 214 5.31 13.85 -12.42
N ASN A 215 5.97 14.69 -13.22
CA ASN A 215 7.42 14.78 -13.18
C ASN A 215 7.89 15.35 -11.84
N ARG A 216 9.03 14.86 -11.35
CA ARG A 216 9.68 15.38 -10.17
C ARG A 216 10.48 16.61 -10.59
N ILE A 217 10.19 17.76 -9.99
CA ILE A 217 10.87 19.02 -10.30
C ILE A 217 12.07 19.23 -9.38
N THR A 218 11.81 19.19 -8.07
CA THR A 218 12.79 19.50 -7.02
C THR A 218 12.27 18.93 -5.69
N LYS A 219 12.89 19.29 -4.58
CA LYS A 219 12.51 18.88 -3.23
C LYS A 219 12.52 20.09 -2.29
N TYR A 220 11.71 20.01 -1.23
CA TYR A 220 11.89 20.79 -0.02
C TYR A 220 12.39 19.86 1.09
N TYR A 221 13.37 20.31 1.86
CA TYR A 221 13.90 19.59 3.00
C TYR A 221 13.17 19.97 4.29
N LYS A 222 13.36 19.14 5.32
CA LYS A 222 12.85 19.40 6.67
C LYS A 222 13.31 20.78 7.15
N GLY A 223 12.37 21.57 7.66
CA GLY A 223 12.64 22.91 8.22
C GLY A 223 12.67 24.03 7.19
N GLU A 224 12.67 23.73 5.89
CA GLU A 224 12.44 24.73 4.85
C GLU A 224 10.97 25.21 4.87
N ASN A 225 10.61 26.11 3.95
CA ASN A 225 9.24 26.56 3.82
C ASN A 225 8.83 26.84 2.38
N VAL A 226 7.52 26.80 2.14
CA VAL A 226 6.91 27.16 0.87
C VAL A 226 5.60 27.92 1.09
N THR A 227 5.49 29.08 0.46
CA THR A 227 4.24 29.85 0.41
C THR A 227 3.37 29.31 -0.72
N TYR A 228 2.16 28.86 -0.40
CA TYR A 228 1.20 28.32 -1.36
C TYR A 228 -0.03 29.20 -1.51
N HIS A 229 -0.85 28.94 -2.53
CA HIS A 229 -2.07 29.71 -2.80
C HIS A 229 -3.29 28.86 -3.17
N THR A 230 -3.14 27.56 -3.40
CA THR A 230 -4.25 26.67 -3.73
C THR A 230 -4.06 25.30 -3.10
N VAL A 231 -5.16 24.70 -2.62
CA VAL A 231 -5.20 23.33 -2.12
C VAL A 231 -5.96 22.44 -3.10
N HIS A 232 -5.39 21.27 -3.40
CA HIS A 232 -6.04 20.21 -4.19
C HIS A 232 -6.16 18.96 -3.35
N ILE A 233 -7.34 18.36 -3.32
CA ILE A 233 -7.63 17.14 -2.56
C ILE A 233 -8.15 16.10 -3.54
N GLY A 234 -7.54 14.92 -3.50
CA GLY A 234 -7.93 13.78 -4.34
C GLY A 234 -6.77 12.84 -4.48
N ASN A 235 -6.91 11.82 -5.34
CA ASN A 235 -5.85 10.89 -5.73
C ASN A 235 -4.88 10.40 -4.61
N GLY A 236 -5.37 10.28 -3.37
CA GLY A 236 -4.60 9.82 -2.22
C GLY A 236 -3.89 10.92 -1.41
N TYR A 237 -3.92 12.19 -1.82
CA TYR A 237 -3.20 13.27 -1.12
C TYR A 237 -3.97 14.59 -1.04
N VAL A 238 -3.53 15.42 -0.09
CA VAL A 238 -3.74 16.87 -0.13
C VAL A 238 -2.47 17.50 -0.69
N TRP A 239 -2.62 18.26 -1.76
CA TRP A 239 -1.54 18.95 -2.44
C TRP A 239 -1.65 20.45 -2.20
N LEU A 240 -0.52 21.09 -1.89
CA LEU A 240 -0.40 22.54 -1.95
C LEU A 240 0.22 22.93 -3.30
N GLN A 241 -0.41 23.88 -3.97
CA GLN A 241 0.09 24.49 -5.20
C GLN A 241 0.69 25.85 -4.90
N TYR A 242 1.87 26.10 -5.46
CA TYR A 242 2.58 27.37 -5.37
C TYR A 242 3.18 27.77 -6.70
N THR A 243 3.49 29.06 -6.84
CA THR A 243 4.16 29.61 -8.02
C THR A 243 5.68 29.60 -7.79
N ARG A 244 6.39 28.89 -8.66
CA ARG A 244 7.85 28.82 -8.75
C ARG A 244 8.40 30.04 -9.49
N VAL A 245 9.72 30.17 -9.48
CA VAL A 245 10.45 31.14 -10.31
C VAL A 245 10.02 31.07 -11.79
N LYS A 246 10.01 32.21 -12.48
CA LYS A 246 9.57 32.34 -13.89
C LYS A 246 8.12 31.90 -14.15
N GLY A 247 7.24 31.93 -13.13
CA GLY A 247 5.81 31.67 -13.26
C GLY A 247 5.40 30.19 -13.35
N GLY A 248 6.36 29.26 -13.27
CA GLY A 248 6.06 27.83 -13.26
C GLY A 248 5.22 27.42 -12.04
N GLN A 249 4.44 26.34 -12.13
CA GLN A 249 3.64 25.84 -11.00
C GLN A 249 4.32 24.65 -10.35
N GLY A 250 4.26 24.56 -9.02
CA GLY A 250 4.77 23.44 -8.24
C GLY A 250 3.69 22.89 -7.31
N TYR A 251 3.69 21.58 -7.11
CA TYR A 251 2.71 20.87 -6.29
C TYR A 251 3.44 19.98 -5.29
N ILE A 252 3.15 20.16 -4.01
CA ILE A 252 3.72 19.34 -2.94
C ILE A 252 2.61 18.59 -2.20
N PRO A 253 2.74 17.27 -1.98
CA PRO A 253 1.81 16.56 -1.11
C PRO A 253 2.16 16.86 0.34
N ILE A 254 1.16 17.10 1.18
CA ILE A 254 1.35 17.51 2.58
C ILE A 254 0.70 16.59 3.61
N ARG A 255 -0.16 15.68 3.16
CA ARG A 255 -0.78 14.61 3.94
C ARG A 255 -1.48 13.65 2.99
N GLU A 256 -1.67 12.43 3.46
CA GLU A 256 -2.50 11.44 2.79
C GLU A 256 -3.99 11.84 2.89
N TYR A 257 -4.77 11.59 1.84
CA TYR A 257 -6.22 11.76 1.78
C TYR A 257 -6.90 10.41 1.56
N TYR A 258 -7.75 10.00 2.51
CA TYR A 258 -8.39 8.68 2.51
C TYR A 258 -9.84 8.69 1.98
N GLY A 259 -10.35 9.85 1.57
CA GLY A 259 -11.74 10.02 1.14
C GLY A 259 -12.64 10.71 2.17
N GLY A 260 -13.61 11.49 1.69
CA GLY A 260 -14.54 12.23 2.54
C GLY A 260 -13.82 13.28 3.40
N SER A 261 -13.97 13.18 4.72
CA SER A 261 -13.31 14.05 5.70
C SER A 261 -12.12 13.37 6.41
N LYS A 262 -11.66 12.21 5.92
CA LYS A 262 -10.57 11.44 6.54
C LYS A 262 -9.23 11.80 5.89
N TYR A 263 -8.25 12.13 6.71
CA TYR A 263 -6.90 12.31 6.22
C TYR A 263 -5.81 12.05 7.25
N GLY A 264 -4.64 11.66 6.76
CA GLY A 264 -3.46 11.36 7.57
C GLY A 264 -2.87 12.60 8.26
N PRO A 265 -1.85 12.43 9.12
CA PRO A 265 -1.13 13.53 9.73
C PRO A 265 -0.48 14.42 8.66
N LYS A 266 -0.34 15.71 8.97
CA LYS A 266 0.41 16.63 8.12
C LYS A 266 1.90 16.32 8.21
N TRP A 267 2.58 16.32 7.07
CA TRP A 267 4.03 16.18 6.95
C TRP A 267 4.73 17.52 7.18
N GLY A 268 4.26 18.27 8.17
CA GLY A 268 4.68 19.64 8.44
C GLY A 268 3.59 20.48 9.10
N ILE A 269 3.87 21.77 9.24
CA ILE A 269 2.97 22.76 9.86
C ILE A 269 2.60 23.80 8.81
N ILE A 270 1.34 24.25 8.82
CA ILE A 270 0.86 25.39 8.02
C ILE A 270 0.69 26.55 8.98
N LYS A 271 1.24 27.72 8.61
CA LYS A 271 1.03 29.01 9.28
C LYS A 271 0.38 30.01 8.34
#